data_AF-A0A519ZBR1-F1
#
_entry.id   AF-A0A519ZBR1-F1
#
_cell.length_a   1.000
_cell.length_b   1.000
_cell.length_c   1.000
_cell.angle_alpha   90.00
_cell.angle_beta   90.00
_cell.angle_gamma   90.00
#
_symmetry.space_group_name_H-M   'P 1'
#
loop_
_entity.id
_entity.type
_entity.pdbx_description
1 polymer ?
#
loop_
_entity_poly.entity_id
_entity_poly.type
_entity_poly.pdbx_seq_one_letter_code
_entity_poly.pdbx_strand_id
1 'polypeptide(L)' 'MDKQTHWETVYQTKQPDQVSWTQEVPKTSLDFISSFNVDKSAAIIDVGGGDSKLVDFL' A
#
# COMPACT_ATOMS: atom_id res chain seq x y z
N MET A 1 -19.87 13.37 4.07
CA MET A 1 -18.70 13.25 4.96
C MET A 1 -17.50 13.66 4.14
N ASP A 2 -16.68 14.56 4.65
CA ASP A 2 -15.46 14.98 3.97
C ASP A 2 -14.47 13.79 3.89
N LYS A 3 -13.79 13.63 2.74
CA LYS A 3 -12.91 12.47 2.49
C LYS A 3 -11.69 12.49 3.41
N GLN A 4 -11.17 13.68 3.71
CA GLN A 4 -10.05 13.83 4.63
C GLN A 4 -10.48 13.38 6.04
N THR A 5 -11.61 13.87 6.55
CA THR A 5 -12.14 13.42 7.85
C THR A 5 -12.34 11.90 7.94
N HIS A 6 -12.80 11.26 6.86
CA HIS A 6 -12.96 9.80 6.81
C HIS A 6 -11.61 9.07 7.02
N TRP A 7 -10.58 9.43 6.26
CA TRP A 7 -9.27 8.77 6.34
C TRP A 7 -8.55 9.08 7.65
N GLU A 8 -8.62 10.32 8.14
CA GLU A 8 -8.11 10.68 9.47
C GLU A 8 -8.73 9.82 10.57
N THR A 9 -10.05 9.61 10.52
CA THR A 9 -10.74 8.74 11.48
C THR A 9 -10.28 7.29 11.37
N VAL A 10 -10.11 6.77 10.15
CA VAL A 10 -9.63 5.40 9.92
C VAL A 10 -8.24 5.20 10.53
N TYR A 11 -7.27 6.08 10.23
CA TYR A 11 -5.91 5.96 10.73
C TYR A 11 -5.78 6.21 12.24
N GLN A 12 -6.72 6.93 12.85
CA GLN A 12 -6.74 7.11 14.31
C GLN A 12 -7.36 5.93 15.07
N THR A 13 -8.25 5.17 14.43
CA THR A 13 -9.11 4.20 15.14
C THR A 13 -8.85 2.74 14.77
N LYS A 14 -8.15 2.48 13.67
CA LYS A 14 -7.88 1.12 13.18
C LYS A 14 -6.40 0.83 13.14
N GLN A 15 -6.03 -0.36 13.59
CA GLN A 15 -4.72 -0.94 13.36
C GLN A 15 -4.63 -1.50 11.94
N PRO A 16 -3.41 -1.69 11.39
CA PRO A 16 -3.22 -2.24 10.06
C PRO A 16 -3.95 -3.57 9.86
N ASP A 17 -3.98 -4.47 10.83
CA ASP A 17 -4.66 -5.77 10.74
C ASP A 17 -6.22 -5.67 10.79
N GLN A 18 -6.75 -4.50 11.10
CA GLN A 18 -8.20 -4.23 11.17
C GLN A 18 -8.77 -3.61 9.89
N VAL A 19 -7.93 -3.43 8.87
CA VAL A 19 -8.32 -2.97 7.55
C VAL A 19 -8.04 -4.06 6.51
N SER A 20 -8.91 -4.19 5.52
CA SER A 20 -8.86 -5.34 4.59
C SER A 20 -7.79 -5.21 3.51
N TRP A 21 -7.12 -4.07 3.40
CA TRP A 21 -6.19 -3.76 2.31
C TRP A 21 -4.71 -3.90 2.69
N THR A 22 -4.40 -4.14 3.97
CA THR A 22 -3.03 -4.37 4.42
C THR A 22 -2.66 -5.84 4.24
N GLN A 23 -1.41 -6.09 3.89
CA GLN A 23 -0.83 -7.41 3.87
C GLN A 23 0.53 -7.34 4.57
N GLU A 24 0.84 -8.31 5.43
CA GLU A 24 2.14 -8.35 6.11
C GLU A 24 3.30 -8.43 5.11
N VAL A 25 3.11 -9.22 4.06
CA VAL A 25 3.91 -9.22 2.84
C VAL A 25 3.00 -8.75 1.70
N PRO A 26 3.33 -7.66 0.97
CA PRO A 26 2.48 -7.05 -0.06
C PRO A 26 2.50 -7.86 -1.37
N LYS A 27 2.18 -9.16 -1.26
CA LYS A 27 2.37 -10.17 -2.30
C LYS A 27 1.67 -9.81 -3.61
N THR A 28 0.43 -9.36 -3.54
CA THR A 28 -0.35 -9.03 -4.75
C THR A 28 0.35 -7.92 -5.56
N SER A 29 0.83 -6.88 -4.88
CA SER A 29 1.55 -5.77 -5.53
C SER A 29 2.90 -6.21 -6.08
N LEU A 30 3.66 -7.03 -5.33
CA LEU A 30 4.95 -7.57 -5.78
C LEU A 30 4.80 -8.49 -7.00
N ASP A 31 3.77 -9.33 -7.00
CA ASP A 31 3.45 -10.23 -8.12
C ASP A 31 3.08 -9.40 -9.36
N PHE A 32 2.29 -8.33 -9.22
CA PHE A 32 1.98 -7.43 -10.32
C PHE A 32 3.21 -6.71 -10.86
N ILE A 33 4.04 -6.09 -10.01
CA ILE A 33 5.26 -5.40 -10.45
C ILE A 33 6.18 -6.36 -11.19
N SER A 34 6.36 -7.57 -10.66
CA SER A 34 7.16 -8.62 -11.30
C SER A 34 6.59 -9.05 -12.65
N SER A 35 5.26 -9.12 -12.79
CA SER A 35 4.59 -9.54 -14.03
C SER A 35 4.77 -8.56 -15.20
N PHE A 36 5.00 -7.28 -14.91
CA PHE A 36 5.26 -6.27 -15.95
C PHE A 36 6.68 -6.35 -16.51
N ASN A 37 7.57 -7.14 -15.88
CA ASN A 37 8.97 -7.31 -16.29
C ASN A 37 9.69 -5.97 -16.53
N VAL A 38 9.41 -4.99 -15.66
CA VAL A 38 10.04 -3.67 -15.71
C VAL A 38 11.51 -3.75 -15.33
N ASP A 39 12.32 -2.85 -15.89
CA ASP A 39 13.74 -2.74 -15.53
C ASP A 39 13.90 -2.43 -14.03
N LYS A 40 14.95 -2.93 -13.40
CA LYS A 40 15.21 -2.69 -11.96
C LYS A 40 15.52 -1.23 -11.63
N SER A 41 15.85 -0.42 -12.63
CA SER A 41 16.02 1.03 -12.51
C SER A 41 14.74 1.83 -12.81
N ALA A 42 13.62 1.16 -13.11
CA ALA A 42 12.35 1.84 -13.36
C ALA A 42 11.90 2.61 -12.12
N ALA A 43 11.48 3.87 -12.33
CA ALA A 43 10.88 4.68 -11.29
C ALA A 43 9.43 4.25 -11.05
N ILE A 44 9.05 4.05 -9.79
CA ILE A 44 7.70 3.68 -9.36
C ILE A 44 7.17 4.76 -8.41
N ILE A 45 5.90 5.14 -8.56
CA ILE A 45 5.19 6.03 -7.64
C ILE A 45 4.11 5.22 -6.93
N ASP A 46 4.20 5.13 -5.60
CA ASP A 46 3.15 4.55 -4.75
C ASP A 46 2.19 5.66 -4.28
N VAL A 47 0.96 5.64 -4.78
CA VAL A 47 -0.05 6.65 -4.46
C VAL A 47 -1.02 6.09 -3.44
N GLY A 48 -1.07 6.71 -2.27
CA GLY A 48 -2.00 6.30 -1.21
C GLY A 48 -1.57 5.02 -0.49
N GLY A 49 -0.25 4.76 -0.40
CA GLY A 49 0.32 3.56 0.22
C GLY A 49 -0.13 3.32 1.67
N GLY A 50 -0.49 4.35 2.42
CA GLY A 50 -0.98 4.19 3.79
C GLY A 50 0.02 3.43 4.66
N ASP A 51 -0.46 2.41 5.39
CA ASP A 51 0.37 1.49 6.19
C ASP A 51 0.85 0.26 5.40
N SER A 52 0.86 0.32 4.05
CA SER A 52 1.45 -0.72 3.21
C SER A 52 2.96 -0.80 3.42
N LYS A 53 3.50 -2.02 3.38
CA LYS A 53 4.95 -2.28 3.43
C LYS A 53 5.61 -2.37 2.05
N LEU A 54 4.93 -1.98 0.97
CA LEU A 54 5.42 -2.19 -0.40
C LEU A 54 6.85 -1.69 -0.63
N VAL A 55 7.17 -0.49 -0.16
CA VAL A 55 8.51 0.11 -0.33
C VAL A 55 9.62 -0.71 0.35
N ASP A 56 9.30 -1.41 1.44
CA ASP A 56 10.29 -2.22 2.17
C ASP A 56 10.67 -3.51 1.43
N PHE A 57 9.91 -3.89 0.40
CA PHE A 57 10.09 -5.12 -0.39
C PHE A 57 10.55 -4.86 -1.83
N LEU A 58 10.76 -3.60 -2.24
CA LEU A 58 11.27 -3.23 -3.57
C LEU A 58 12.77 -2.91 -3.54
#